data_AF-A0A225UMC2-F1
#
_entry.id   AF-A0A225UMC2-F1
#
_cell.length_a   1.000
_cell.length_b   1.000
_cell.length_c   1.000
_cell.angle_alpha   90.00
_cell.angle_beta   90.00
_cell.angle_gamma   90.00
#
_symmetry.space_group_name_H-M   'P 1'
#
loop_
_entity.id
_entity.type
_entity.pdbx_description
1 polymer ?
#
loop_
_entity_poly.entity_id
_entity_poly.type
_entity_poly.pdbx_seq_one_letter_code
_entity_poly.pdbx_strand_id
1 'polypeptide(L)'
;MGPQLWEDVAAETNDYFDASIDERVEGQHAKQLKRAWKHPAFKVKSRDAIREDVLKVASIEPRELCVFLGLLIARSIIPNKEKLAHHWKMREEGAIPRGCFGRYMARDRFMHISRNLHFSSNEDPRAAKDRAWKLRPVINALQDRFAADYMPPAIMAFDEAMLPSRSTFNRMR
;
A
#
# COMPACT_ATOMS: atom_id res chain seq x y z
N MET A 1 17.40 1.10 -5.25
CA MET A 1 16.35 1.55 -6.19
C MET A 1 16.60 3.02 -6.51
N GLY A 2 16.51 3.42 -7.78
CA GLY A 2 16.77 4.80 -8.20
C GLY A 2 15.60 5.75 -7.88
N PRO A 3 15.82 7.08 -7.86
CA PRO A 3 14.79 8.08 -7.62
C PRO A 3 13.61 7.99 -8.59
N GLN A 4 13.89 7.75 -9.89
CA GLN A 4 12.87 7.65 -10.94
C GLN A 4 11.78 6.61 -10.63
N LEU A 5 12.17 5.45 -10.08
CA LEU A 5 11.19 4.42 -9.72
C LEU A 5 10.16 4.94 -8.71
N TRP A 6 10.58 5.73 -7.73
CA TRP A 6 9.66 6.28 -6.73
C TRP A 6 8.75 7.36 -7.30
N GLU A 7 9.23 8.12 -8.29
CA GLU A 7 8.42 9.08 -9.04
C GLU A 7 7.34 8.37 -9.85
N ASP A 8 7.72 7.34 -10.60
CA ASP A 8 6.80 6.56 -11.44
C ASP A 8 5.74 5.85 -10.58
N VAL A 9 6.15 5.25 -9.45
CA VAL A 9 5.23 4.56 -8.53
C VAL A 9 4.30 5.55 -7.84
N ALA A 10 4.78 6.75 -7.49
CA ALA A 10 3.93 7.78 -6.91
C ALA A 10 2.89 8.27 -7.93
N ALA A 11 3.32 8.54 -9.17
CA ALA A 11 2.42 8.93 -10.25
C ALA A 11 1.33 7.88 -10.46
N GLU A 12 1.71 6.61 -10.68
CA GLU A 12 0.77 5.52 -10.92
C GLU A 12 -0.17 5.27 -9.72
N THR A 13 0.34 5.40 -8.49
CA THR A 13 -0.46 5.28 -7.27
C THR A 13 -1.52 6.39 -7.17
N ASN A 14 -1.19 7.61 -7.59
CA ASN A 14 -2.11 8.74 -7.62
C ASN A 14 -3.12 8.62 -8.77
N ASP A 15 -2.67 8.23 -9.96
CA ASP A 15 -3.54 8.00 -11.12
C ASP A 15 -4.58 6.92 -10.81
N TYR A 16 -4.17 5.83 -10.16
CA TYR A 16 -5.11 4.81 -9.66
C TYR A 16 -6.09 5.39 -8.63
N PHE A 17 -5.62 6.23 -7.71
CA PHE A 17 -6.49 6.85 -6.71
C PHE A 17 -7.59 7.68 -7.38
N ASP A 18 -7.20 8.51 -8.36
CA ASP A 18 -8.09 9.40 -9.10
C ASP A 18 -9.09 8.62 -9.96
N ALA A 19 -8.62 7.62 -10.71
CA ALA A 19 -9.48 6.75 -11.50
C ALA A 19 -10.51 5.98 -10.64
N SER A 20 -10.21 5.77 -9.36
CA SER A 20 -11.08 5.06 -8.42
C SER A 20 -12.01 5.96 -7.60
N ILE A 21 -12.05 7.27 -7.84
CA ILE A 21 -12.83 8.21 -6.99
C ILE A 21 -14.31 7.84 -6.96
N ASP A 22 -14.93 7.58 -8.10
CA ASP A 22 -16.36 7.28 -8.16
C ASP A 22 -16.73 5.98 -7.43
N GLU A 23 -15.92 4.93 -7.61
CA GLU A 23 -16.07 3.67 -6.87
C GLU A 23 -15.96 3.91 -5.36
N ARG A 24 -15.00 4.75 -4.93
CA ARG A 24 -14.82 5.09 -3.52
C ARG A 24 -16.00 5.87 -2.97
N VAL A 25 -16.54 6.82 -3.71
CA VAL A 25 -17.72 7.62 -3.31
C VAL A 25 -18.91 6.70 -3.10
N GLU A 26 -19.22 5.82 -4.07
CA GLU A 26 -20.32 4.86 -3.93
C GLU A 26 -20.09 3.88 -2.78
N GLY A 27 -18.87 3.35 -2.66
CA GLY A 27 -18.50 2.43 -1.58
C GLY A 27 -18.61 3.07 -0.19
N GLN A 28 -18.24 4.35 -0.03
CA GLN A 28 -18.41 5.10 1.21
C GLN A 28 -19.87 5.41 1.49
N HIS A 29 -20.64 5.84 0.49
CA HIS A 29 -22.06 6.13 0.61
C HIS A 29 -22.84 4.87 1.04
N ALA A 30 -22.60 3.73 0.39
CA ALA A 30 -23.20 2.45 0.76
C ALA A 30 -22.88 2.03 2.21
N LYS A 31 -21.63 2.24 2.67
CA LYS A 31 -21.25 1.98 4.07
C LYS A 31 -21.97 2.92 5.04
N GLN A 32 -22.14 4.19 4.68
CA GLN A 32 -22.88 5.16 5.48
C GLN A 32 -24.37 4.81 5.59
N LEU A 33 -25.01 4.37 4.50
CA LEU A 33 -26.39 3.88 4.52
C LEU A 33 -26.55 2.68 5.46
N LYS A 34 -25.65 1.69 5.36
CA LYS A 34 -25.64 0.52 6.27
C LYS A 34 -25.44 0.94 7.73
N ARG A 35 -24.66 1.99 7.99
CA ARG A 35 -24.44 2.53 9.34
C ARG A 35 -25.69 3.24 9.86
N ALA A 36 -26.35 4.06 9.04
CA ALA A 36 -27.59 4.74 9.39
C ALA A 36 -28.71 3.76 9.75
N TRP A 37 -28.79 2.64 9.03
CA TRP A 37 -29.73 1.57 9.34
C TRP A 37 -29.53 0.99 10.75
N LYS A 38 -28.28 0.83 11.21
CA LYS A 38 -27.94 0.35 12.56
C LYS A 38 -28.02 1.45 13.64
N HIS A 39 -27.88 2.71 13.24
CA HIS A 39 -27.78 3.85 14.13
C HIS A 39 -28.61 5.02 13.57
N PRO A 40 -29.90 5.11 13.94
CA PRO A 40 -30.83 6.10 13.36
C PRO A 40 -30.40 7.57 13.53
N ALA A 41 -29.58 7.88 14.54
CA ALA A 41 -29.03 9.22 14.75
C ALA A 41 -27.88 9.60 13.79
N PHE A 42 -27.35 8.64 13.02
CA PHE A 42 -26.26 8.89 12.08
C PHE A 42 -26.79 9.54 10.79
N LYS A 43 -26.26 10.72 10.47
CA LYS A 43 -26.60 11.45 9.24
C LYS A 43 -25.69 11.00 8.09
N VAL A 44 -26.30 10.50 7.02
CA VAL A 44 -25.61 10.10 5.79
C VAL A 44 -25.26 11.36 4.99
N LYS A 45 -24.01 11.45 4.55
CA LYS A 45 -23.55 12.51 3.64
C LYS A 45 -24.05 12.26 2.22
N SER A 46 -24.32 13.33 1.47
CA SER A 46 -24.55 13.22 0.03
C SER A 46 -23.30 12.71 -0.68
N ARG A 47 -23.48 12.16 -1.89
CA ARG A 47 -22.35 11.72 -2.74
C ARG A 47 -21.38 12.85 -3.03
N ASP A 48 -21.89 14.05 -3.29
CA ASP A 48 -21.05 15.22 -3.57
C ASP A 48 -20.22 15.63 -2.36
N ALA A 49 -20.80 15.63 -1.15
CA ALA A 49 -20.05 15.91 0.07
C ALA A 49 -18.99 14.83 0.35
N ILE A 50 -19.28 13.56 0.04
CA ILE A 50 -18.29 12.48 0.13
C ILE A 50 -17.17 12.68 -0.89
N ARG A 51 -17.51 13.05 -2.13
CA ARG A 51 -16.54 13.32 -3.20
C ARG A 51 -15.62 14.47 -2.82
N GLU A 52 -16.15 15.58 -2.32
CA GLU A 52 -15.34 16.70 -1.81
C GLU A 52 -14.37 16.25 -0.72
N ASP A 53 -14.80 15.39 0.21
CA ASP A 53 -13.92 14.89 1.26
C ASP A 53 -12.83 13.94 0.72
N VAL A 54 -13.12 13.15 -0.31
CA VAL A 54 -12.12 12.30 -0.98
C VAL A 54 -11.10 13.13 -1.74
N LEU A 55 -11.54 14.19 -2.43
CA LEU A 55 -10.69 15.10 -3.20
C LEU A 55 -9.75 15.97 -2.33
N LYS A 56 -10.08 16.16 -1.05
CA LYS A 56 -9.20 16.85 -0.08
C LYS A 56 -7.95 16.04 0.28
N VAL A 57 -7.90 14.75 -0.08
CA VAL A 57 -6.74 13.92 0.24
C VAL A 57 -5.56 14.33 -0.65
N ALA A 58 -4.46 14.74 -0.03
CA ALA A 58 -3.25 15.14 -0.76
C ALA A 58 -2.67 13.97 -1.57
N SER A 59 -2.11 14.28 -2.74
CA SER A 59 -1.36 13.33 -3.57
C SER A 59 -0.21 12.70 -2.78
N ILE A 60 0.11 11.44 -3.07
CA ILE A 60 1.24 10.73 -2.50
C ILE A 60 2.53 11.19 -3.16
N GLU A 61 3.51 11.59 -2.35
CA GLU A 61 4.82 12.00 -2.85
C GLU A 61 5.82 10.84 -2.87
N PRO A 62 6.82 10.85 -3.76
CA PRO A 62 7.84 9.80 -3.85
C PRO A 62 8.55 9.54 -2.51
N ARG A 63 8.87 10.59 -1.76
CA ARG A 63 9.51 10.49 -0.44
C ARG A 63 8.66 9.74 0.59
N GLU A 64 7.34 9.84 0.50
CA GLU A 64 6.43 9.13 1.41
C GLU A 64 6.47 7.63 1.15
N LEU A 65 6.67 7.20 -0.10
CA LEU A 65 6.86 5.78 -0.43
C LEU A 65 8.15 5.22 0.21
N CYS A 66 9.23 6.00 0.22
CA CYS A 66 10.45 5.62 0.92
C CYS A 66 10.23 5.47 2.44
N VAL A 67 9.53 6.42 3.06
CA VAL A 67 9.18 6.34 4.49
C VAL A 67 8.27 5.14 4.76
N PHE A 68 7.26 4.92 3.93
CA PHE A 68 6.33 3.79 4.02
C PHE A 68 7.07 2.45 4.01
N LEU A 69 8.00 2.27 3.07
CA LEU A 69 8.85 1.08 2.99
C LEU A 69 9.79 0.96 4.20
N GLY A 70 10.38 2.08 4.64
CA GLY A 70 11.19 2.12 5.86
C GLY A 70 10.41 1.62 7.09
N LEU A 71 9.14 1.99 7.22
CA LEU A 71 8.26 1.52 8.28
C LEU A 71 7.93 0.02 8.16
N LEU A 72 7.76 -0.51 6.93
CA LEU A 72 7.58 -1.94 6.71
C LEU A 72 8.83 -2.75 7.09
N ILE A 73 10.02 -2.26 6.75
CA ILE A 73 11.30 -2.88 7.14
C ILE A 73 11.50 -2.80 8.66
N ALA A 74 11.23 -1.64 9.27
CA ALA A 74 11.32 -1.49 10.73
C ALA A 74 10.40 -2.50 11.45
N ARG A 75 9.21 -2.75 10.91
CA ARG A 75 8.29 -3.78 11.43
C ARG A 75 8.83 -5.20 11.25
N SER A 76 9.53 -5.51 10.16
CA SER A 76 10.09 -6.87 9.97
C SER A 76 11.24 -7.15 10.95
N ILE A 77 11.99 -6.11 11.34
CA ILE A 77 13.07 -6.21 12.33
C ILE A 77 12.51 -6.28 13.76
N ILE A 78 11.53 -5.43 14.08
CA ILE A 78 10.89 -5.37 15.41
C ILE A 78 9.40 -5.73 15.26
N PRO A 79 9.06 -7.02 15.17
CA PRO A 79 7.70 -7.45 14.96
C PRO A 79 6.85 -7.19 16.21
N ASN A 80 5.82 -6.36 16.08
CA ASN A 80 4.71 -6.35 17.04
C ASN A 80 3.79 -7.54 16.70
N LYS A 81 3.72 -8.52 17.62
CA LYS A 81 2.98 -9.79 17.44
C LYS A 81 1.46 -9.62 17.34
N GLU A 82 0.93 -8.44 17.64
CA GLU A 82 -0.52 -8.20 17.63
C GLU A 82 -0.99 -7.54 16.32
N LYS A 83 -1.11 -6.21 16.29
CA LYS A 83 -1.69 -5.46 15.18
C LYS A 83 -0.70 -4.44 14.66
N LEU A 84 -0.63 -4.29 13.34
CA LEU A 84 0.17 -3.25 12.67
C LEU A 84 -0.13 -1.84 13.25
N ALA A 85 -1.40 -1.56 13.57
CA ALA A 85 -1.80 -0.29 14.16
C ALA A 85 -1.15 0.02 15.52
N HIS A 86 -0.61 -0.98 16.23
CA HIS A 86 0.01 -0.78 17.54
C HIS A 86 1.34 -0.02 17.45
N HIS A 87 1.97 0.02 16.27
CA HIS A 87 3.13 0.90 16.04
C HIS A 87 2.80 2.40 16.10
N TRP A 88 1.51 2.77 16.16
CA TRP A 88 1.01 4.13 16.37
C TRP A 88 0.37 4.34 17.75
N LYS A 89 0.41 3.36 18.66
CA LYS A 89 -0.10 3.53 20.03
C LYS A 89 0.78 4.54 20.78
N MET A 90 0.16 5.57 21.33
CA MET A 90 0.83 6.61 22.14
C MET A 90 0.88 6.26 23.63
N ARG A 91 0.44 5.07 24.04
CA ARG A 91 0.42 4.62 25.44
C ARG A 91 1.35 3.44 25.62
N GLU A 92 1.95 3.36 26.80
CA GLU A 92 2.70 2.20 27.25
C GLU A 92 1.70 1.24 27.90
N GLU A 93 1.84 -0.06 27.64
CA GLU A 93 1.01 -1.11 28.21
C GLU A 93 1.95 -2.14 28.85
N GLY A 94 2.16 -2.05 30.16
CA GLY A 94 3.12 -2.89 30.88
C GLY A 94 4.54 -2.71 30.33
N ALA A 95 5.16 -3.80 29.86
CA ALA A 95 6.49 -3.80 29.26
C ALA A 95 6.51 -3.42 27.76
N ILE A 96 5.36 -3.08 27.16
CA ILE A 96 5.27 -2.71 25.75
C ILE A 96 5.50 -1.19 25.61
N PRO A 97 6.57 -0.76 24.91
CA PRO A 97 6.85 0.66 24.72
C PRO A 97 5.86 1.32 23.76
N ARG A 98 5.77 2.66 23.82
CA ARG A 98 4.99 3.45 22.85
C ARG A 98 5.48 3.18 21.42
N GLY A 99 4.54 3.15 20.50
CA GLY A 99 4.82 3.09 19.07
C GLY A 99 5.55 4.35 18.58
N CYS A 100 6.50 4.19 17.67
CA CYS A 100 7.29 5.28 17.11
C CYS A 100 6.89 5.70 15.70
N PHE A 101 5.99 4.97 15.02
CA PHE A 101 5.71 5.19 13.60
C PHE A 101 5.04 6.54 13.36
N GLY A 102 4.23 7.02 14.32
CA GLY A 102 3.58 8.32 14.25
C GLY A 102 4.54 9.51 14.15
N ARG A 103 5.83 9.33 14.49
CA ARG A 103 6.86 10.37 14.30
C ARG A 103 7.27 10.55 12.83
N TYR A 104 7.06 9.53 12.01
CA TYR A 104 7.49 9.51 10.61
C TYR A 104 6.32 9.60 9.63
N MET A 105 5.18 8.98 9.96
CA MET A 105 3.99 9.01 9.11
C MET A 105 2.74 8.79 9.96
N ALA A 106 1.70 9.59 9.74
CA ALA A 106 0.41 9.38 10.40
C ALA A 106 -0.19 8.02 9.99
N ARG A 107 -0.86 7.33 10.92
CA ARG A 107 -1.46 6.01 10.68
C ARG A 107 -2.40 6.02 9.47
N ASP A 108 -3.24 7.04 9.37
CA ASP A 108 -4.24 7.12 8.32
C ASP A 108 -3.59 7.41 6.96
N ARG A 109 -2.45 8.13 6.93
CA ARG A 109 -1.63 8.31 5.72
C ARG A 109 -0.95 7.00 5.28
N PHE A 110 -0.37 6.26 6.22
CA PHE A 110 0.16 4.91 5.94
C PHE A 110 -0.91 3.99 5.34
N MET A 111 -2.10 4.00 5.93
CA MET A 111 -3.21 3.18 5.45
C MET A 111 -3.80 3.67 4.13
N HIS A 112 -3.67 4.96 3.81
CA HIS A 112 -4.01 5.50 2.51
C HIS A 112 -3.04 4.97 1.44
N ILE A 113 -1.72 5.10 1.66
CA ILE A 113 -0.69 4.54 0.76
C ILE A 113 -0.88 3.03 0.59
N SER A 114 -1.02 2.29 1.69
CA SER A 114 -1.17 0.82 1.65
C SER A 114 -2.35 0.33 0.83
N ARG A 115 -3.43 1.12 0.70
CA ARG A 115 -4.63 0.73 -0.07
C ARG A 115 -4.55 1.13 -1.54
N ASN A 116 -3.70 2.10 -1.87
CA ASN A 116 -3.64 2.69 -3.19
C ASN A 116 -2.35 2.35 -3.94
N LEU A 117 -1.34 1.78 -3.27
CA LEU A 117 -0.05 1.47 -3.87
C LEU A 117 -0.21 0.67 -5.18
N HIS A 118 0.17 1.29 -6.29
CA HIS A 118 0.18 0.71 -7.62
C HIS A 118 1.54 0.96 -8.28
N PHE A 119 2.01 -0.03 -9.03
CA PHE A 119 3.31 0.05 -9.70
C PHE A 119 3.20 0.19 -11.22
N SER A 120 2.07 -0.19 -11.81
CA SER A 120 1.84 -0.13 -13.26
C SER A 120 0.36 0.08 -13.61
N SER A 121 0.10 0.77 -14.71
CA SER A 121 -1.24 0.99 -15.24
C SER A 121 -1.97 -0.30 -15.61
N ASN A 122 -3.25 -0.38 -15.20
CA ASN A 122 -4.14 -1.47 -15.57
C ASN A 122 -4.62 -1.38 -17.03
N GLU A 123 -4.53 -0.21 -17.65
CA GLU A 123 -4.97 0.03 -19.04
C GLU A 123 -3.87 -0.30 -20.07
N ASP A 124 -2.66 -0.58 -19.62
CA ASP A 124 -1.56 -0.95 -20.51
C ASP A 124 -1.88 -2.29 -21.22
N PRO A 125 -1.73 -2.38 -22.56
CA PRO A 125 -1.97 -3.63 -23.29
C PRO A 125 -1.15 -4.83 -22.78
N ARG A 126 -0.02 -4.57 -22.12
CA ARG A 126 0.82 -5.60 -21.47
C ARG A 126 0.13 -6.23 -20.27
N ALA A 127 -0.80 -5.54 -19.61
CA ALA A 127 -1.59 -6.10 -18.51
C ALA A 127 -2.39 -7.35 -18.93
N ALA A 128 -2.77 -7.44 -20.22
CA ALA A 128 -3.47 -8.61 -20.76
C ALA A 128 -2.54 -9.80 -21.09
N LYS A 129 -1.23 -9.56 -21.23
CA LYS A 129 -0.26 -10.57 -21.68
C LYS A 129 0.69 -11.02 -20.57
N ASP A 130 1.18 -10.08 -19.77
CA ASP A 130 2.11 -10.32 -18.67
C ASP A 130 1.35 -10.53 -17.37
N ARG A 131 1.32 -11.77 -16.88
CA ARG A 131 0.64 -12.13 -15.62
C ARG A 131 1.23 -11.42 -14.39
N ALA A 132 2.48 -10.95 -14.47
CA ALA A 132 3.16 -10.23 -13.40
C ALA A 132 3.24 -8.71 -13.67
N TRP A 133 2.47 -8.19 -14.65
CA TRP A 133 2.51 -6.79 -15.07
C TRP A 133 2.47 -5.80 -13.90
N LYS A 134 1.56 -6.06 -12.95
CA LYS A 134 1.35 -5.26 -11.72
C LYS A 134 2.60 -5.09 -10.85
N LEU A 135 3.59 -5.95 -10.97
CA LEU A 135 4.85 -5.91 -10.22
C LEU A 135 6.06 -5.66 -11.13
N ARG A 136 5.86 -5.64 -12.45
CA ARG A 136 6.94 -5.62 -13.43
C ARG A 136 7.91 -4.46 -13.23
N PRO A 137 7.47 -3.22 -12.93
CA PRO A 137 8.42 -2.12 -12.72
C PRO A 137 9.36 -2.34 -11.53
N VAL A 138 8.84 -2.90 -10.43
CA VAL A 138 9.66 -3.22 -9.25
C VAL A 138 10.59 -4.41 -9.52
N ILE A 139 10.10 -5.43 -10.23
CA ILE A 139 10.91 -6.61 -10.60
C ILE A 139 12.10 -6.17 -11.47
N ASN A 140 11.85 -5.39 -12.52
CA ASN A 140 12.90 -4.91 -13.42
C ASN A 140 13.92 -4.06 -12.66
N ALA A 141 13.45 -3.11 -11.85
CA ALA A 141 14.35 -2.26 -11.06
C ALA A 141 15.22 -3.05 -10.07
N LEU A 142 14.71 -4.15 -9.51
CA LEU A 142 15.49 -5.05 -8.66
C LEU A 142 16.50 -5.85 -9.49
N GLN A 143 16.08 -6.43 -10.61
CA GLN A 143 16.94 -7.22 -11.49
C GLN A 143 18.10 -6.39 -12.05
N ASP A 144 17.81 -5.19 -12.58
CA ASP A 144 18.81 -4.28 -13.11
C ASP A 144 19.82 -3.89 -12.01
N ARG A 145 19.33 -3.64 -10.79
CA ARG A 145 20.20 -3.25 -9.69
C ARG A 145 21.10 -4.40 -9.22
N PHE A 146 20.56 -5.60 -9.07
CA PHE A 146 21.36 -6.75 -8.68
C PHE A 146 22.36 -7.11 -9.79
N ALA A 147 21.95 -7.10 -11.06
CA ALA A 147 22.86 -7.39 -12.16
C ALA A 147 24.02 -6.39 -12.29
N ALA A 148 23.77 -5.10 -11.99
CA ALA A 148 24.81 -4.07 -12.05
C ALA A 148 25.84 -4.17 -10.92
N ASP A 149 25.41 -4.53 -9.71
CA ASP A 149 26.24 -4.42 -8.50
C ASP A 149 26.70 -5.78 -7.93
N TYR A 150 26.17 -6.90 -8.40
CA TYR A 150 26.50 -8.23 -7.88
C TYR A 150 27.31 -9.07 -8.88
N MET A 151 28.53 -9.43 -8.50
CA MET A 151 29.35 -10.40 -9.23
C MET A 151 29.07 -11.81 -8.69
N PRO A 152 28.47 -12.72 -9.47
CA PRO A 152 28.19 -14.06 -9.00
C PRO A 152 29.50 -14.87 -8.80
N PRO A 153 29.55 -15.76 -7.80
CA PRO A 153 30.65 -16.69 -7.63
C PRO A 153 30.66 -17.77 -8.73
N ALA A 154 31.79 -18.46 -8.90
CA ALA A 154 31.95 -19.52 -9.89
C ALA A 154 31.01 -20.73 -9.67
N ILE A 155 30.55 -20.94 -8.43
CA ILE A 155 29.61 -22.00 -8.07
C ILE A 155 28.34 -21.32 -7.53
N MET A 156 27.21 -21.58 -8.19
CA MET A 156 25.90 -21.04 -7.83
C MET A 156 24.93 -22.17 -7.47
N ALA A 157 24.07 -21.92 -6.50
CA ALA A 157 22.93 -22.77 -6.18
C ALA A 157 21.65 -22.14 -6.72
N PHE A 158 20.78 -22.98 -7.28
CA PHE A 158 19.45 -22.60 -7.75
C PHE A 158 18.42 -23.36 -6.92
N ASP A 159 17.49 -22.62 -6.33
CA ASP A 159 16.41 -23.16 -5.51
C ASP A 159 15.16 -22.28 -5.64
N GLU A 160 14.02 -22.78 -5.22
CA GLU A 160 12.74 -22.11 -5.29
C GLU A 160 12.27 -21.64 -3.89
N ALA A 161 11.75 -20.41 -3.82
CA ALA A 161 11.14 -19.88 -2.61
C ALA A 161 9.65 -19.63 -2.82
N MET A 162 8.82 -20.04 -1.87
CA MET A 162 7.38 -19.78 -1.91
C MET A 162 7.00 -18.60 -1.01
N LEU A 163 6.29 -17.64 -1.58
CA LEU A 163 5.61 -16.58 -0.81
C LEU A 163 4.19 -17.05 -0.46
N PRO A 164 3.89 -17.35 0.82
CA PRO A 164 2.58 -17.85 1.20
C PRO A 164 1.51 -16.77 1.02
N SER A 165 0.47 -17.08 0.24
CA SER A 165 -0.69 -16.21 0.05
C SER A 165 -1.92 -16.79 0.75
N ARG A 166 -2.48 -16.03 1.69
CA ARG A 166 -3.75 -16.32 2.37
C ARG A 166 -4.96 -15.72 1.64
N SER A 167 -4.74 -15.17 0.45
CA SER A 167 -5.80 -14.54 -0.35
C SER A 167 -6.82 -15.58 -0.82
N THR A 168 -8.10 -15.22 -0.80
CA THR A 168 -9.18 -16.05 -1.36
C THR A 168 -9.07 -16.21 -2.87
N PHE A 169 -8.27 -15.36 -3.54
CA PHE A 169 -7.96 -15.49 -4.96
C PHE A 169 -6.87 -16.54 -5.24
N ASN A 170 -6.20 -17.06 -4.21
CA ASN A 170 -5.28 -18.16 -4.37
C ASN A 170 -6.06 -19.47 -4.54
N ARG A 171 -6.17 -19.95 -5.79
CA ARG A 171 -6.89 -21.19 -6.13
C ARG A 171 -6.18 -22.47 -5.71
N MET A 172 -4.93 -22.38 -5.25
CA MET A 172 -4.14 -23.54 -4.79
C MET A 172 -4.46 -23.94 -3.34
N ARG A 173 -5.69 -23.68 -2.88
CA ARG A 173 -6.15 -23.99 -1.52
C ARG A 173 -7.33 -24.94 -1.56
#